data_AF-A0A365TFR9-F1
#
_entry.id   AF-A0A365TFR9-F1
#
_cell.length_a   1.000
_cell.length_b   1.000
_cell.length_c   1.000
_cell.angle_alpha   90.00
_cell.angle_beta   90.00
_cell.angle_gamma   90.00
#
_symmetry.space_group_name_H-M   'P 1'
#
loop_
_entity.id
_entity.type
_entity.pdbx_description
1 polymer ?
#
loop_
_entity_poly.entity_id
_entity_poly.type
_entity_poly.pdbx_seq_one_letter_code
_entity_poly.pdbx_strand_id
1 'polypeptide(L)' 'MVGPISEEERTEAMTRLKVGIVGLVAASGALVALHGGAGPLGIAAALVLGLVVGAALTWYIGWIL' A
#
# COMPACT_ATOMS: atom_id res chain seq x y z
N MET A 1 -33.67 6.89 -1.01
CA MET A 1 -32.49 6.35 -1.72
C MET A 1 -31.35 7.31 -1.45
N VAL A 2 -30.18 6.83 -1.02
CA VAL A 2 -29.01 7.69 -0.91
C VAL A 2 -28.62 8.17 -2.30
N GLY A 3 -28.29 9.45 -2.44
CA GLY A 3 -27.87 10.05 -3.71
C GLY A 3 -26.55 9.44 -4.21
N PRO A 4 -26.23 9.61 -5.50
CA PRO A 4 -24.95 9.16 -6.03
C PRO A 4 -23.79 9.79 -5.25
N ILE A 5 -22.80 8.96 -4.90
CA ILE A 5 -21.54 9.39 -4.27
C ILE A 5 -20.89 10.47 -5.14
N SER A 6 -20.44 11.56 -4.51
CA SER A 6 -19.69 12.60 -5.22
C SER A 6 -18.32 12.09 -5.68
N GLU A 7 -17.77 12.68 -6.75
CA GLU A 7 -16.46 12.29 -7.27
C GLU A 7 -15.32 12.51 -6.25
N GLU A 8 -15.43 13.54 -5.42
CA GLU A 8 -14.48 13.83 -4.35
C GLU A 8 -14.50 12.75 -3.27
N GLU A 9 -15.68 12.38 -2.76
CA GLU A 9 -15.83 11.30 -1.78
C GLU A 9 -15.31 9.96 -2.34
N ARG A 10 -15.58 9.67 -3.62
CA ARG A 10 -15.06 8.48 -4.29
C ARG A 10 -13.53 8.50 -4.33
N THR A 11 -12.94 9.63 -4.69
CA THR A 11 -11.48 9.77 -4.85
C THR A 11 -10.77 9.64 -3.51
N GLU A 12 -11.33 10.25 -2.46
CA GLU A 12 -10.79 10.15 -1.10
C GLU A 12 -10.87 8.71 -0.56
N ALA A 13 -12.04 8.06 -0.73
CA ALA A 13 -12.22 6.67 -0.33
C ALA A 13 -11.26 5.72 -1.08
N MET A 14 -11.10 5.92 -2.38
CA MET A 14 -10.17 5.14 -3.20
C MET A 14 -8.71 5.37 -2.79
N THR A 15 -8.35 6.61 -2.45
CA THR A 15 -7.00 6.94 -1.96
C THR A 15 -6.70 6.22 -0.65
N ARG A 16 -7.64 6.26 0.31
CA ARG A 16 -7.50 5.54 1.59
C ARG A 16 -7.36 4.03 1.37
N LEU A 17 -8.16 3.46 0.47
CA LEU A 17 -8.07 2.04 0.13
C LEU A 17 -6.71 1.66 -0.45
N LYS A 18 -6.19 2.45 -1.41
CA LYS A 18 -4.86 2.26 -2.00
C LYS A 18 -3.76 2.27 -0.93
N VAL A 19 -3.77 3.28 -0.05
CA VAL A 19 -2.80 3.38 1.04
C VAL A 19 -2.90 2.18 1.99
N GLY A 20 -4.12 1.78 2.36
CA GLY A 20 -4.34 0.61 3.22
C GLY A 20 -3.78 -0.68 2.63
N ILE A 21 -4.05 -0.94 1.34
CA ILE A 21 -3.54 -2.13 0.64
C ILE A 21 -2.02 -2.13 0.58
N VAL A 22 -1.41 -1.00 0.17
CA VAL A 22 0.06 -0.87 0.10
C VAL A 22 0.68 -1.11 1.48
N GLY A 23 0.10 -0.53 2.54
CA GLY A 23 0.54 -0.75 3.91
C GLY A 23 0.46 -2.21 4.35
N LEU A 24 -0.67 -2.88 4.07
CA LEU A 24 -0.88 -4.29 4.41
C LEU A 24 0.12 -5.21 3.70
N VAL A 25 0.38 -4.97 2.40
CA VAL A 25 1.35 -5.76 1.63
C VAL A 25 2.77 -5.56 2.16
N ALA A 26 3.15 -4.32 2.45
CA ALA A 26 4.47 -4.03 3.01
C ALA A 26 4.66 -4.65 4.40
N ALA A 27 3.64 -4.55 5.27
CA ALA A 27 3.65 -5.19 6.58
C ALA A 27 3.72 -6.71 6.47
N SER A 28 3.01 -7.31 5.51
CA SER A 28 3.07 -8.75 5.23
C SER A 28 4.49 -9.17 4.84
N GLY A 29 5.15 -8.47 3.92
CA GLY A 29 6.53 -8.75 3.53
C GLY A 29 7.51 -8.65 4.71
N ALA A 30 7.34 -7.64 5.57
CA ALA A 30 8.14 -7.48 6.78
C ALA A 30 7.93 -8.63 7.78
N LEU A 31 6.68 -9.07 7.97
CA LEU A 31 6.36 -10.23 8.81
C LEU A 31 6.95 -11.53 8.25
N VAL A 32 6.92 -11.72 6.92
CA VAL A 32 7.57 -12.86 6.26
C VAL A 32 9.08 -12.82 6.51
N ALA A 33 9.73 -11.65 6.39
CA ALA A 33 11.14 -11.49 6.69
C ALA A 33 11.46 -11.81 8.16
N LEU A 34 10.61 -11.36 9.09
CA LEU A 34 10.73 -11.67 10.52
C LEU A 34 10.64 -13.19 10.77
N HIS A 35 9.65 -13.86 10.20
CA HIS A 35 9.49 -15.33 10.34
C HIS A 35 10.59 -16.11 9.61
N GLY A 36 11.18 -15.53 8.56
CA GLY A 36 12.34 -16.07 7.85
C GLY A 36 13.66 -15.90 8.58
N GLY A 37 13.67 -15.29 9.78
CA GLY A 37 14.89 -15.09 10.58
C GLY A 37 15.78 -13.94 10.10
N ALA A 38 15.25 -13.01 9.29
CA ALA A 38 16.00 -11.83 8.89
C ALA A 38 16.34 -10.95 10.11
N GLY A 39 17.54 -10.36 10.09
CA GLY A 39 17.92 -9.37 11.10
C GLY A 39 17.05 -8.10 11.04
N PRO A 40 17.12 -7.22 12.06
CA PRO A 40 16.29 -6.00 12.12
C PRO A 40 16.37 -5.12 10.88
N LEU A 41 17.56 -5.00 10.29
CA LEU A 41 17.78 -4.23 9.06
C LEU A 41 17.07 -4.86 7.85
N GLY A 42 17.04 -6.19 7.76
CA GLY A 42 16.35 -6.91 6.68
C GLY A 42 14.84 -6.76 6.77
N ILE A 43 14.27 -6.80 7.97
CA ILE A 43 12.84 -6.58 8.21
C ILE A 43 12.46 -5.13 7.84
N ALA A 44 13.26 -4.15 8.29
CA ALA A 44 13.05 -2.75 7.95
C ALA A 44 13.17 -2.51 6.43
N ALA A 45 14.14 -3.12 5.77
CA ALA A 45 14.30 -3.05 4.33
C ALA A 45 13.09 -3.65 3.60
N ALA A 46 12.58 -4.81 4.03
CA ALA A 46 11.39 -5.42 3.44
C ALA A 46 10.16 -4.52 3.56
N LEU A 47 9.97 -3.87 4.72
CA LEU A 47 8.89 -2.92 4.93
C LEU A 47 9.02 -1.69 4.01
N VAL A 48 10.20 -1.05 4.02
CA VAL A 48 10.45 0.17 3.25
C VAL A 48 10.36 -0.10 1.75
N LEU A 49 10.99 -1.17 1.25
CA LEU A 49 10.91 -1.55 -0.15
C LEU A 49 9.48 -1.90 -0.55
N GLY A 50 8.73 -2.62 0.30
CA GLY A 50 7.32 -2.90 0.07
C GLY A 50 6.49 -1.62 -0.10
N LEU A 51 6.68 -0.63 0.77
CA LEU A 51 6.00 0.66 0.67
C LEU A 51 6.41 1.44 -0.58
N VAL A 52 7.71 1.50 -0.89
CA VAL A 52 8.24 2.21 -2.06
C VAL A 52 7.70 1.60 -3.35
N VAL A 53 7.77 0.27 -3.48
CA VAL A 53 7.28 -0.46 -4.66
C VAL A 53 5.76 -0.32 -4.78
N GLY A 54 5.02 -0.50 -3.69
CA GLY A 54 3.56 -0.35 -3.70
C GLY A 54 3.08 1.06 -4.05
N ALA A 55 3.76 2.09 -3.53
CA ALA A 55 3.50 3.48 -3.87
C ALA A 55 3.84 3.77 -5.34
N ALA A 56 5.00 3.30 -5.82
CA ALA A 56 5.42 3.46 -7.22
C ALA A 56 4.43 2.80 -8.19
N LEU A 57 3.96 1.58 -7.88
CA LEU A 57 2.95 0.89 -8.68
C LEU A 57 1.62 1.63 -8.67
N THR A 58 1.18 2.11 -7.50
CA THR A 58 -0.08 2.87 -7.38
C THR A 58 -0.02 4.17 -8.18
N TRP A 59 1.11 4.87 -8.13
CA TRP A 59 1.36 6.07 -8.92
C TRP A 59 1.36 5.77 -10.42
N TYR A 60 2.07 4.72 -10.84
CA TYR A 60 2.12 4.29 -12.23
C TYR A 60 0.75 3.92 -12.81
N ILE A 61 -0.05 3.15 -12.06
CA ILE A 61 -1.41 2.77 -12.48
C ILE A 61 -2.30 4.01 -12.56
N GLY A 62 -2.22 4.92 -11.58
CA GLY A 62 -2.95 6.18 -11.60
C GLY A 62 -2.50 7.15 -12.69
N TRP A 63 -1.33 6.95 -13.28
CA TRP A 63 -0.86 7.73 -14.42
C TRP A 63 -1.38 7.19 -15.76
N ILE A 64 -1.63 5.88 -15.85
CA ILE A 64 -2.11 5.23 -17.08
C ILE A 64 -3.62 5.32 -17.24
N LEU A 65 -4.38 5.29 -16.15
CA LEU A 65 -5.84 5.38 -16.12
C LEU A 65 -6.32 6.84 -16.11
#